data_AF-A0A450RW05-F1
#
_entry.id   AF-A0A450RW05-F1
#
_cell.length_a   1.000
_cell.length_b   1.000
_cell.length_c   1.000
_cell.angle_alpha   90.00
_cell.angle_beta   90.00
_cell.angle_gamma   90.00
#
_symmetry.space_group_name_H-M   'P 1'
#
loop_
_entity.id
_entity.type
_entity.pdbx_description
1 polymer ?
#
loop_
_entity_poly.entity_id
_entity_poly.type
_entity_poly.pdbx_seq_one_letter_code
_entity_poly.pdbx_strand_id
1 'polypeptide(L)'
;MPIREGNPIPHLVRLSPEAAEARRLFHNRVEMQMADGQEYQDARDIASKAVSATVKTALVLYLLECPQALAETESELPVEIWTRAQRLGEYHLAEAVRIQRLADGDTIQDRVAELARWMVNQSMKEVTPRHLSHTAPRPHRAGTTKEAEQLLDEMEDMNWVRKMPPPVGKRKPIWRLNPKLPGTLLSRFR
;
A
#
# COMPACT_ATOMS: atom_id res chain seq x y z
N MET A 1 -29.43 -31.13 2.19
CA MET A 1 -29.49 -30.01 3.13
C MET A 1 -30.57 -30.26 4.16
N PRO A 2 -30.25 -30.16 5.46
CA PRO A 2 -31.22 -30.36 6.53
C PRO A 2 -32.34 -29.30 6.51
N ILE A 3 -33.56 -29.71 6.89
CA ILE A 3 -34.78 -28.88 6.89
C ILE A 3 -35.38 -28.89 8.30
N ARG A 4 -35.76 -27.72 8.82
CA ARG A 4 -36.52 -27.57 10.07
C ARG A 4 -37.75 -26.70 9.82
N GLU A 5 -38.94 -27.21 10.16
CA GLU A 5 -40.21 -26.49 10.01
C GLU A 5 -40.44 -25.96 8.58
N GLY A 6 -40.02 -26.73 7.56
CA GLY A 6 -40.15 -26.36 6.15
C GLY A 6 -39.07 -25.40 5.62
N ASN A 7 -38.15 -24.93 6.46
CA ASN A 7 -37.06 -24.03 6.06
C ASN A 7 -35.71 -24.77 5.99
N PRO A 8 -34.88 -24.49 4.97
CA PRO A 8 -33.52 -25.01 4.90
C PRO A 8 -32.69 -24.44 6.05
N ILE A 9 -31.98 -25.31 6.77
CA ILE A 9 -31.07 -24.92 7.83
C ILE A 9 -29.71 -24.63 7.20
N PRO A 10 -29.12 -23.44 7.39
CA PRO A 10 -27.76 -23.18 6.96
C PRO A 10 -26.78 -24.15 7.63
N HIS A 11 -25.92 -24.77 6.82
CA HIS A 11 -24.83 -25.58 7.34
C HIS A 11 -23.80 -24.70 8.06
N LEU A 12 -23.47 -25.04 9.31
CA LEU A 12 -22.50 -24.31 10.13
C LEU A 12 -21.17 -25.05 10.19
N VAL A 13 -20.13 -24.43 9.64
CA VAL A 13 -18.75 -24.91 9.81
C VAL A 13 -18.09 -24.21 10.98
N ARG A 14 -17.63 -24.98 11.96
CA ARG A 14 -16.83 -24.50 13.10
C ARG A 14 -15.35 -24.73 12.81
N LEU A 15 -14.48 -23.85 13.29
CA LEU A 15 -13.04 -24.13 13.27
C LEU A 15 -12.74 -25.19 14.33
N SER A 16 -11.87 -26.16 14.00
CA SER A 16 -11.28 -27.02 15.03
C SER A 16 -10.52 -26.16 16.07
N PRO A 17 -10.26 -26.68 17.28
CA PRO A 17 -9.48 -25.96 18.29
C PRO A 17 -8.13 -25.44 17.76
N GLU A 18 -7.43 -26.25 16.98
CA GLU A 18 -6.14 -25.94 16.36
C GLU A 18 -6.29 -24.89 15.26
N ALA A 19 -7.31 -25.01 14.41
CA ALA A 19 -7.61 -24.02 13.38
C ALA A 19 -8.01 -22.67 13.99
N ALA A 20 -8.76 -22.68 15.10
CA ALA A 20 -9.13 -21.49 15.85
C ALA A 20 -7.91 -20.80 16.47
N GLU A 21 -6.96 -21.56 17.00
CA GLU A 21 -5.69 -21.03 17.51
C GLU A 21 -4.83 -20.45 16.39
N ALA A 22 -4.66 -21.18 15.29
CA ALA A 22 -3.92 -20.69 14.13
C ALA A 22 -4.52 -19.39 13.57
N ARG A 23 -5.87 -19.27 13.55
CA ARG A 23 -6.56 -18.03 13.22
C ARG A 23 -6.23 -16.89 14.18
N ARG A 24 -6.23 -17.14 15.49
CA ARG A 24 -5.87 -16.11 16.49
C ARG A 24 -4.44 -15.63 16.30
N LEU A 25 -3.49 -16.54 16.08
CA LEU A 25 -2.09 -16.20 15.83
C LEU A 25 -1.92 -15.37 14.54
N PHE A 26 -2.63 -15.74 13.47
CA PHE A 26 -2.63 -14.96 12.24
C PHE A 26 -3.21 -13.56 12.45
N HIS A 27 -4.35 -13.45 13.15
CA HIS A 27 -4.96 -12.17 13.48
C HIS A 27 -4.01 -11.25 14.26
N ASN A 28 -3.43 -11.76 15.35
CA ASN A 28 -2.51 -10.97 16.17
C ASN A 28 -1.29 -10.51 15.38
N ARG A 29 -0.79 -11.34 14.45
CA ARG A 29 0.30 -10.94 13.55
C ARG A 29 -0.10 -9.77 12.66
N VAL A 30 -1.27 -9.83 12.02
CA VAL A 30 -1.77 -8.74 11.16
C VAL A 30 -1.98 -7.46 11.97
N GLU A 31 -2.58 -7.55 13.16
CA GLU A 31 -2.76 -6.41 14.07
C GLU A 31 -1.43 -5.74 14.43
N MET A 32 -0.41 -6.52 14.81
CA MET A 32 0.92 -5.98 15.11
C MET A 32 1.52 -5.25 13.91
N GLN A 33 1.32 -5.76 12.69
CA GLN A 33 1.83 -5.12 11.47
C GLN A 33 1.07 -3.84 11.09
N MET A 34 -0.10 -3.58 11.67
CA MET A 34 -0.84 -2.32 11.46
C MET A 34 -0.37 -1.16 12.37
N ALA A 35 0.48 -1.41 13.37
CA ALA A 35 0.98 -0.37 14.26
C ALA A 35 1.80 0.70 13.52
N ASP A 36 2.00 1.87 14.14
CA ASP A 36 2.81 2.94 13.55
C ASP A 36 4.24 2.47 13.27
N GLY A 37 4.75 2.80 12.08
CA GLY A 37 6.07 2.37 11.62
C GLY A 37 6.18 0.90 11.19
N GLN A 38 5.06 0.17 11.12
CA GLN A 38 5.04 -1.24 10.69
C GLN A 38 4.55 -1.39 9.24
N GLU A 39 4.65 -2.61 8.72
CA GLU A 39 4.43 -2.95 7.30
C GLU A 39 3.03 -2.59 6.78
N TYR A 40 1.99 -2.51 7.60
CA TYR A 40 0.62 -2.20 7.15
C TYR A 40 0.09 -0.88 7.71
N GLN A 41 0.97 0.01 8.20
CA GLN A 41 0.56 1.30 8.77
C GLN A 41 -0.28 2.15 7.80
N ASP A 42 0.02 2.06 6.51
CA ASP A 42 -0.59 2.79 5.39
C ASP A 42 -1.75 2.03 4.73
N ALA A 43 -2.01 0.80 5.15
CA ALA A 43 -3.02 -0.08 4.56
C ALA A 43 -3.89 -0.77 5.62
N ARG A 44 -4.17 -0.08 6.74
CA ARG A 44 -4.92 -0.62 7.90
C ARG A 44 -6.34 -1.04 7.55
N ASP A 45 -7.00 -0.30 6.67
CA ASP A 45 -8.34 -0.59 6.20
C ASP A 45 -8.41 -1.90 5.41
N ILE A 46 -7.37 -2.24 4.66
CA ILE A 46 -7.22 -3.51 3.95
C ILE A 46 -6.82 -4.62 4.94
N ALA A 47 -5.76 -4.39 5.72
CA ALA A 47 -5.18 -5.38 6.63
C ALA A 47 -6.17 -5.86 7.69
N SER A 48 -6.95 -4.96 8.30
CA SER A 48 -7.99 -5.30 9.30
C SER A 48 -9.07 -6.27 8.77
N LYS A 49 -9.24 -6.38 7.45
CA LYS A 49 -10.22 -7.27 6.81
C LYS A 49 -9.61 -8.62 6.39
N ALA A 50 -8.29 -8.75 6.39
CA ALA A 50 -7.59 -9.91 5.82
C ALA A 50 -7.99 -11.22 6.49
N VAL A 51 -8.02 -11.27 7.83
CA VAL A 51 -8.37 -12.49 8.59
C VAL A 51 -9.79 -12.95 8.26
N SER A 52 -10.73 -12.02 8.20
CA SER A 52 -12.13 -12.33 7.87
C SER A 52 -12.28 -12.84 6.44
N ALA A 53 -11.51 -12.29 5.49
CA ALA A 53 -11.46 -12.82 4.13
C ALA A 53 -10.86 -14.23 4.09
N THR A 54 -9.76 -14.49 4.82
CA THR A 54 -9.14 -15.81 4.95
C THR A 54 -10.09 -16.86 5.51
N VAL A 55 -10.91 -16.53 6.50
CA VAL A 55 -11.94 -17.44 7.04
C VAL A 55 -12.94 -17.86 5.97
N LYS A 56 -13.38 -16.92 5.12
CA LYS A 56 -14.29 -17.23 4.01
C LYS A 56 -13.62 -18.12 2.97
N THR A 57 -12.36 -17.87 2.65
CA THR A 57 -11.56 -18.73 1.77
C THR A 57 -11.44 -20.14 2.35
N ALA A 58 -11.18 -20.27 3.66
CA ALA A 58 -11.09 -21.56 4.33
C ALA A 58 -12.40 -22.34 4.26
N LEU A 59 -13.54 -21.67 4.46
CA LEU A 59 -14.86 -22.27 4.31
C LEU A 59 -15.08 -22.80 2.89
N VAL A 60 -14.77 -22.00 1.86
CA VAL A 60 -14.92 -22.43 0.46
C VAL A 60 -14.03 -23.63 0.16
N LEU A 61 -12.76 -23.61 0.57
CA LEU A 61 -11.85 -24.74 0.38
C LEU A 61 -12.36 -26.01 1.07
N TYR A 62 -12.84 -25.88 2.31
CA TYR A 62 -13.42 -26.99 3.05
C TYR A 62 -14.61 -27.62 2.32
N LEU A 63 -15.55 -26.81 1.84
CA LEU A 63 -16.73 -27.32 1.15
C LEU A 63 -16.42 -27.92 -0.23
N LEU A 64 -15.35 -27.46 -0.89
CA LEU A 64 -14.87 -28.06 -2.14
C LEU A 64 -14.23 -29.43 -1.91
N GLU A 65 -13.47 -29.60 -0.83
CA GLU A 65 -12.80 -30.87 -0.50
C GLU A 65 -13.73 -31.86 0.22
N CYS A 66 -14.73 -31.38 0.93
CA CYS A 66 -15.66 -32.17 1.73
C CYS A 66 -17.12 -31.80 1.42
N PRO A 67 -17.59 -31.97 0.16
CA PRO A 67 -18.95 -31.60 -0.23
C PRO A 67 -20.04 -32.33 0.59
N GLN A 68 -19.74 -33.54 1.08
CA GLN A 68 -20.61 -34.33 1.95
C GLN A 68 -20.90 -33.64 3.29
N ALA A 69 -20.07 -32.68 3.74
CA ALA A 69 -20.34 -31.91 4.96
C ALA A 69 -21.68 -31.17 4.90
N LEU A 70 -22.15 -30.78 3.70
CA LEU A 70 -23.44 -30.13 3.49
C LEU A 70 -24.65 -31.04 3.76
N ALA A 71 -24.44 -32.35 3.95
CA ALA A 71 -25.48 -33.26 4.41
C ALA A 71 -25.79 -33.06 5.90
N GLU A 72 -24.82 -32.58 6.67
CA GLU A 72 -24.92 -32.36 8.11
C GLU A 72 -25.35 -30.92 8.44
N THR A 73 -25.87 -30.70 9.65
CA THR A 73 -26.17 -29.33 10.14
C THR A 73 -24.93 -28.58 10.55
N GLU A 74 -23.94 -29.29 11.11
CA GLU A 74 -22.67 -28.72 11.53
C GLU A 74 -21.51 -29.60 11.07
N SER A 75 -20.35 -29.00 10.86
CA SER A 75 -19.10 -29.73 10.69
C SER A 75 -17.91 -28.93 11.23
N GLU A 76 -16.74 -29.58 11.26
CA GLU A 76 -15.51 -28.99 11.75
C GLU A 76 -14.49 -28.82 10.62
N LEU A 77 -13.89 -27.63 10.55
CA LEU A 77 -12.83 -27.26 9.61
C LEU A 77 -11.48 -27.61 10.22
N PRO A 78 -10.72 -28.54 9.60
CA PRO A 78 -9.45 -29.00 10.12
C PRO A 78 -8.32 -28.00 9.84
N VAL A 79 -7.29 -28.00 10.69
CA VAL A 79 -6.17 -27.04 10.64
C VAL A 79 -5.40 -27.08 9.33
N GLU A 80 -5.38 -28.20 8.62
CA GLU A 80 -4.73 -28.36 7.32
C GLU A 80 -5.43 -27.54 6.24
N ILE A 81 -6.77 -27.45 6.27
CA ILE A 81 -7.53 -26.55 5.38
C ILE A 81 -7.26 -25.10 5.76
N TRP A 82 -7.29 -24.78 7.06
CA TRP A 82 -6.97 -23.43 7.54
C TRP A 82 -5.59 -22.97 7.07
N THR A 83 -4.57 -23.82 7.20
CA THR A 83 -3.19 -23.51 6.82
C THR A 83 -3.08 -23.19 5.33
N ARG A 84 -3.79 -23.92 4.47
CA ARG A 84 -3.85 -23.66 3.03
C ARG A 84 -4.56 -22.34 2.73
N ALA A 85 -5.69 -22.09 3.39
CA ALA A 85 -6.42 -20.83 3.26
C ALA A 85 -5.59 -19.63 3.73
N GLN A 86 -4.85 -19.77 4.83
CA GLN A 86 -3.98 -18.74 5.38
C GLN A 86 -2.88 -18.35 4.39
N ARG A 87 -2.24 -19.31 3.71
CA ARG A 87 -1.25 -19.02 2.66
C ARG A 87 -1.84 -18.18 1.53
N LEU A 88 -3.07 -18.50 1.10
CA LEU A 88 -3.79 -17.67 0.12
C LEU A 88 -4.12 -16.29 0.69
N GLY A 89 -4.56 -16.22 1.94
CA GLY A 89 -4.86 -14.96 2.62
C GLY A 89 -3.65 -14.03 2.75
N GLU A 90 -2.49 -14.57 3.13
CA GLU A 90 -1.22 -13.86 3.21
C GLU A 90 -0.79 -13.33 1.84
N TYR A 91 -0.90 -14.14 0.78
CA TYR A 91 -0.63 -13.72 -0.59
C TYR A 91 -1.56 -12.58 -1.03
N HIS A 92 -2.87 -12.72 -0.84
CA HIS A 92 -3.82 -11.68 -1.26
C HIS A 92 -3.67 -10.39 -0.46
N LEU A 93 -3.34 -10.46 0.83
CA LEU A 93 -3.03 -9.28 1.64
C LEU A 93 -1.81 -8.55 1.09
N ALA A 94 -0.71 -9.28 0.84
CA ALA A 94 0.50 -8.69 0.27
C ALA A 94 0.22 -8.02 -1.08
N GLU A 95 -0.54 -8.67 -1.96
CA GLU A 95 -0.90 -8.10 -3.27
C GLU A 95 -1.85 -6.91 -3.16
N ALA A 96 -2.84 -6.95 -2.26
CA ALA A 96 -3.76 -5.84 -2.05
C ALA A 96 -3.01 -4.60 -1.53
N VAL A 97 -2.11 -4.78 -0.57
CA VAL A 97 -1.23 -3.70 -0.07
C VAL A 97 -0.32 -3.18 -1.18
N ARG A 98 0.28 -4.07 -1.97
CA ARG A 98 1.12 -3.67 -3.11
C ARG A 98 0.34 -2.85 -4.13
N ILE A 99 -0.88 -3.25 -4.47
CA ILE A 99 -1.75 -2.53 -5.43
C ILE A 99 -2.18 -1.19 -4.85
N GLN A 100 -2.58 -1.15 -3.57
CA GLN A 100 -2.92 0.09 -2.88
C GLN A 100 -1.75 1.08 -2.92
N ARG A 101 -0.55 0.64 -2.56
CA ARG A 101 0.66 1.46 -2.61
C ARG A 101 1.05 1.90 -4.02
N LEU A 102 0.75 1.11 -5.04
CA LEU A 102 0.94 1.52 -6.43
C LEU A 102 -0.10 2.55 -6.87
N ALA A 103 -1.33 2.44 -6.36
CA ALA A 103 -2.40 3.40 -6.61
C ALA A 103 -2.15 4.72 -5.85
N ASP A 104 -1.66 4.65 -4.62
CA ASP A 104 -1.27 5.79 -3.79
C ASP A 104 0.07 6.39 -4.23
N GLY A 105 0.96 5.56 -4.80
CA GLY A 105 2.31 5.89 -5.24
C GLY A 105 2.41 6.82 -6.45
N ASP A 106 1.34 7.53 -6.79
CA ASP A 106 1.32 8.49 -7.90
C ASP A 106 0.53 9.76 -7.59
N THR A 107 0.46 10.19 -6.32
CA THR A 107 0.08 11.59 -6.06
C THR A 107 1.24 12.50 -6.45
N ILE A 108 0.93 13.53 -7.25
CA ILE A 108 1.90 14.56 -7.62
C ILE A 108 2.54 15.17 -6.36
N GLN A 109 1.78 15.29 -5.26
CA GLN A 109 2.24 15.85 -3.99
C GLN A 109 3.36 15.03 -3.33
N ASP A 110 3.24 13.71 -3.26
CA ASP A 110 4.26 12.85 -2.64
C ASP A 110 5.56 12.90 -3.46
N ARG A 111 5.41 12.86 -4.78
CA ARG A 111 6.52 12.96 -5.73
C ARG A 111 7.24 14.31 -5.63
N VAL A 112 6.48 15.39 -5.48
CA VAL A 112 7.00 16.74 -5.20
C VAL A 112 7.77 16.76 -3.87
N ALA A 113 7.21 16.20 -2.81
CA ALA A 113 7.84 16.19 -1.48
C ALA A 113 9.15 15.37 -1.44
N GLU A 114 9.19 14.22 -2.09
CA GLU A 114 10.39 13.39 -2.20
C GLU A 114 11.49 14.05 -3.05
N LEU A 115 11.11 14.61 -4.20
CA LEU A 115 12.02 15.36 -5.06
C LEU A 115 12.64 16.55 -4.33
N ALA A 116 11.83 17.30 -3.57
CA ALA A 116 12.32 18.41 -2.75
C ALA A 116 13.35 17.94 -1.70
N ARG A 117 13.06 16.85 -0.98
CA ARG A 117 13.97 16.27 0.02
C ARG A 117 15.31 15.87 -0.61
N TRP A 118 15.27 15.20 -1.76
CA TRP A 118 16.47 14.82 -2.47
C TRP A 118 17.29 16.03 -2.91
N MET A 119 16.66 17.04 -3.51
CA MET A 119 17.33 18.27 -3.96
C MET A 119 18.01 19.03 -2.80
N VAL A 120 17.35 19.07 -1.63
CA VAL A 120 17.92 19.67 -0.40
C VAL A 120 19.10 18.84 0.11
N ASN A 121 18.99 17.51 0.17
CA ASN A 121 20.10 16.64 0.60
C ASN A 121 21.33 16.76 -0.30
N GLN A 122 21.12 16.98 -1.60
CA GLN A 122 22.21 17.24 -2.55
C GLN A 122 22.72 18.70 -2.52
N SER A 123 22.22 19.53 -1.60
CA SER A 123 22.56 20.95 -1.46
C SER A 123 22.42 21.74 -2.78
N MET A 124 21.42 21.39 -3.58
CA MET A 124 21.19 22.03 -4.87
C MET A 124 20.69 23.45 -4.69
N LYS A 125 21.24 24.38 -5.47
CA LYS A 125 20.75 25.77 -5.53
C LYS A 125 19.88 26.02 -6.76
N GLU A 126 20.17 25.32 -7.84
CA GLU A 126 19.53 25.44 -9.14
C GLU A 126 19.45 24.09 -9.83
N VAL A 127 18.37 23.83 -10.54
CA VAL A 127 18.14 22.58 -11.27
C VAL A 127 17.49 22.84 -12.62
N THR A 128 17.65 21.87 -13.52
CA THR A 128 16.92 21.83 -14.79
C THR A 128 16.10 20.56 -14.88
N PRO A 129 14.97 20.54 -15.60
CA PRO A 129 14.17 19.33 -15.80
C PRO A 129 15.00 18.16 -16.35
N ARG A 130 15.96 18.46 -17.24
CA ARG A 130 16.90 17.46 -17.80
C ARG A 130 17.83 16.89 -16.73
N HIS A 131 18.33 17.73 -15.81
CA HIS A 131 19.16 17.23 -14.72
C HIS A 131 18.35 16.24 -13.88
N LEU A 132 17.16 16.64 -13.42
CA LEU A 132 16.28 15.81 -12.59
C LEU A 132 15.92 14.48 -13.26
N SER A 133 15.57 14.49 -14.55
CA SER A 133 15.22 13.25 -15.26
C SER A 133 16.38 12.27 -15.42
N HIS A 134 17.63 12.71 -15.30
CA HIS A 134 18.83 11.86 -15.45
C HIS A 134 19.49 11.48 -14.13
N THR A 135 19.50 12.37 -13.13
CA THR A 135 20.28 12.21 -11.90
C THR A 135 19.46 11.84 -10.67
N ALA A 136 18.13 12.05 -10.69
CA ALA A 136 17.30 11.63 -9.57
C ALA A 136 17.27 10.09 -9.45
N PRO A 137 17.40 9.53 -8.23
CA PRO A 137 17.30 8.09 -7.97
C PRO A 137 15.88 7.57 -8.21
N ARG A 138 15.73 6.34 -8.67
CA ARG A 138 14.41 5.67 -8.73
C ARG A 138 13.98 5.24 -7.30
N PRO A 139 12.68 5.28 -6.96
CA PRO A 139 11.53 5.60 -7.83
C PRO A 139 11.32 7.11 -8.07
N HIS A 140 12.02 7.98 -7.35
CA HIS A 140 11.90 9.47 -7.36
C HIS A 140 12.29 10.18 -8.68
N ARG A 141 12.61 9.42 -9.73
CA ARG A 141 13.01 9.97 -11.02
C ARG A 141 11.77 10.30 -11.83
N ALA A 142 11.64 11.56 -12.23
CA ALA A 142 10.80 11.89 -13.38
C ALA A 142 11.28 11.08 -14.60
N GLY A 143 10.46 10.14 -15.07
CA GLY A 143 10.77 9.25 -16.19
C GLY A 143 11.01 10.02 -17.49
N THR A 144 10.53 11.26 -17.58
CA THR A 144 10.78 12.17 -18.70
C THR A 144 11.11 13.59 -18.26
N THR A 145 11.71 14.38 -19.16
CA THR A 145 11.92 15.83 -18.94
C THR A 145 10.59 16.59 -18.77
N LYS A 146 9.51 16.14 -19.42
CA LYS A 146 8.18 16.77 -19.33
C LYS A 146 7.58 16.58 -17.94
N GLU A 147 7.69 15.38 -17.41
CA GLU A 147 7.26 15.06 -16.05
C GLU A 147 8.09 15.79 -14.99
N ALA A 148 9.39 15.95 -15.21
CA ALA A 148 10.25 16.75 -14.33
C ALA A 148 9.84 18.23 -14.33
N GLU A 149 9.39 18.75 -15.47
CA GLU A 149 8.86 20.12 -15.57
C GLU A 149 7.53 20.25 -14.84
N GLN A 150 6.62 19.30 -14.97
CA GLN A 150 5.35 19.28 -14.21
C GLN A 150 5.58 19.30 -12.69
N LEU A 151 6.49 18.46 -12.18
CA LEU A 151 6.82 18.46 -10.75
C LEU A 151 7.45 19.80 -10.30
N LEU A 152 8.25 20.43 -11.15
CA LEU A 152 8.88 21.72 -10.85
C LEU A 152 7.88 22.89 -10.89
N ASP A 153 6.89 22.84 -11.77
CA ASP A 153 5.82 23.83 -11.83
C ASP A 153 4.93 23.71 -10.57
N GLU A 154 4.61 22.49 -10.11
CA GLU A 154 3.89 22.25 -8.84
C GLU A 154 4.69 22.73 -7.61
N MET A 155 6.02 22.53 -7.63
CA MET A 155 6.90 23.08 -6.59
C MET A 155 6.96 24.62 -6.62
N GLU A 156 6.81 25.23 -7.79
CA GLU A 156 6.74 26.69 -7.95
C GLU A 156 5.43 27.23 -7.35
N ASP A 157 4.30 26.55 -7.58
CA ASP A 157 3.01 26.88 -6.95
C ASP A 157 3.07 26.79 -5.42
N MET A 158 3.85 25.85 -4.87
CA MET A 158 4.13 25.74 -3.43
C MET A 158 5.18 26.76 -2.92
N ASN A 159 5.73 27.61 -3.79
CA ASN A 159 6.81 28.56 -3.52
C ASN A 159 8.11 27.90 -2.99
N TRP A 160 8.35 26.65 -3.38
CA TRP A 160 9.54 25.87 -3.02
C TRP A 160 10.68 26.06 -4.01
N VAL A 161 10.36 26.35 -5.26
CA VAL A 161 11.30 26.74 -6.31
C VAL A 161 10.76 27.97 -7.04
N ARG A 162 11.61 28.58 -7.87
CA ARG A 162 11.22 29.68 -8.76
C ARG A 162 11.79 29.45 -10.14
N LYS A 163 10.95 29.51 -11.18
CA LYS A 163 11.36 29.43 -12.58
C LYS A 163 12.07 30.72 -12.97
N MET A 164 13.31 30.58 -13.40
CA MET A 164 14.14 31.66 -13.89
C MET A 164 14.24 31.58 -15.42
N PRO A 165 14.31 32.73 -16.10
CA PRO A 165 14.54 32.76 -17.53
C PRO A 165 15.85 32.04 -17.87
N PRO A 166 16.00 31.56 -19.12
CA PRO A 166 17.22 30.90 -19.56
C PRO A 166 18.44 31.81 -19.33
N PRO A 167 19.55 31.30 -18.79
CA PRO A 167 20.80 32.06 -18.73
C PRO A 167 21.26 32.46 -20.13
N VAL A 168 22.07 33.53 -20.20
CA VAL A 168 22.66 34.01 -21.46
C VAL A 168 23.35 32.84 -22.19
N GLY A 169 22.95 32.60 -23.44
CA GLY A 169 23.47 31.51 -24.27
C GLY A 169 22.76 30.14 -24.12
N LYS A 170 21.75 30.01 -23.25
CA LYS A 170 20.92 28.80 -23.13
C LYS A 170 19.49 29.06 -23.61
N ARG A 171 18.86 28.01 -24.13
CA ARG A 171 17.47 28.05 -24.63
C ARG A 171 16.41 27.63 -23.60
N LYS A 172 16.81 26.92 -22.53
CA LYS A 172 15.87 26.33 -21.56
C LYS A 172 15.94 27.03 -20.20
N PRO A 173 14.80 27.17 -19.50
CA PRO A 173 14.74 27.77 -18.17
C PRO A 173 15.44 26.91 -17.11
N ILE A 174 15.72 27.55 -15.97
CA ILE A 174 16.33 26.93 -14.79
C ILE A 174 15.43 27.22 -13.59
N TRP A 175 15.29 26.28 -12.66
CA TRP A 175 14.55 26.48 -11.43
C TRP A 175 15.52 26.68 -10.28
N ARG A 176 15.34 27.76 -9.53
CA ARG A 176 16.13 28.06 -8.33
C ARG A 176 15.36 27.62 -7.09
N LEU A 177 16.01 26.90 -6.19
CA LEU A 177 15.38 26.45 -4.95
C LEU A 177 15.22 27.63 -3.99
N ASN A 178 14.12 27.64 -3.24
CA ASN A 178 13.91 28.58 -2.16
C ASN A 178 14.90 28.27 -1.01
N PRO A 179 15.73 29.23 -0.57
CA PRO A 179 16.69 29.02 0.53
C PRO A 179 16.05 28.60 1.86
N LYS A 180 14.76 28.87 2.06
CA LYS A 180 14.02 28.48 3.27
C LYS A 180 13.47 27.05 3.22
N LEU A 181 13.49 26.42 2.05
CA LEU A 181 12.92 25.08 1.82
C LEU A 181 13.40 24.03 2.84
N PRO A 182 14.69 23.96 3.23
CA PRO A 182 15.14 22.99 4.22
C PRO A 182 14.41 23.13 5.57
N GLY A 183 14.15 24.36 6.03
CA GLY A 183 13.40 24.61 7.26
C GLY A 183 11.90 24.31 7.12
N THR A 184 11.33 24.54 5.94
CA THR A 184 9.91 24.27 5.65
C THR A 184 9.58 22.78 5.55
N LEU A 185 10.50 21.96 5.02
CA LEU A 185 10.33 20.50 4.96
C LEU A 185 10.39 19.86 6.35
N LEU A 186 11.17 20.42 7.28
CA LEU A 186 11.28 19.92 8.66
C LEU A 186 10.04 20.21 9.52
N SER A 187 9.22 21.20 9.16
CA SER A 187 8.04 21.61 9.93
C SER A 187 6.71 21.04 9.41
N ARG A 188 6.64 20.62 8.14
CA ARG A 188 5.40 20.10 7.51
C ARG A 188 5.17 18.59 7.67
N PHE A 189 6.18 17.82 8.07
CA PHE A 189 6.11 16.35 8.17
C PHE A 189 6.43 15.82 9.57
N ARG A 190 6.06 16.58 10.61
CA ARG A 190 6.00 16.14 12.01
C ARG A 190 4.55 15.93 12.44
#